data_AF-A0A4Z1GSB1-F1
#
_entry.id   AF-A0A4Z1GSB1-F1
#
_cell.length_a   1.000
_cell.length_b   1.000
_cell.length_c   1.000
_cell.angle_alpha   90.00
_cell.angle_beta   90.00
_cell.angle_gamma   90.00
#
_symmetry.space_group_name_H-M   'P 1'
#
loop_
_entity.id
_entity.type
_entity.pdbx_description
1 polymer ?
#
loop_
_entity_poly.entity_id
_entity_poly.type
_entity_poly.pdbx_seq_one_letter_code
_entity_poly.pdbx_strand_id
1 'polypeptide(L)'
;MVGVPTSNRCDNCRRRKKKCGEQRPSCAECIRSGWDCPGYPPRWKFVNERPRLKKLYSRRKYVFESNFTSPDLMRPEGASLGSIKSGSDLFLLEDFEVVSLEIPRFHGNNPLAVKLMYCLGCKVKGDLLPLWLIGSFFQYIPGRLGYNIALDDAITCICSLYCDGSSNEYTKSKAIYRSYIQALSSLQKCLVEERLRFQSETLCASLLLQMCELVVNVDKAKWIDLARGTSQLIKARGVGRYKDPFDLGMLESQLSYIVIQSAKFKEDCYLRKPEWRAILATTSTWPSNTITMKELKSLELRIQLCKQLFELPSILMEASSFLQNSGGLLAGSYPVSLNNILEICSKMKVWLSCGVEPHIFPNPRDTTGATVQYSDPIAGVVDCVANTTLLTLDKVICSLYHGSMATHAVDTFDDPEVVEGWYRRAIKAYDFVQKESTVAAEPLGIGLRQFQSSSPKPLAEIKS
;
A
#
# COMPACT_ATOMS: atom_id res chain seq x y z
N MET A 1 11.60 24.21 14.84
CA MET A 1 12.27 23.13 14.09
C MET A 1 13.71 23.56 13.82
N VAL A 2 14.70 22.98 14.50
CA VAL A 2 16.12 23.36 14.37
C VAL A 2 16.81 22.48 13.31
N GLY A 3 17.47 23.09 12.33
CA GLY A 3 18.35 22.38 11.39
C GLY A 3 17.98 22.41 9.89
N VAL A 4 16.89 23.08 9.50
CA VAL A 4 16.60 23.34 8.07
C VAL A 4 17.36 24.61 7.66
N PRO A 5 18.25 24.57 6.66
CA PRO A 5 18.87 25.78 6.13
C PRO A 5 17.78 26.66 5.51
N THR A 6 17.49 27.81 6.12
CA THR A 6 16.50 28.78 5.62
C THR A 6 17.04 29.64 4.47
N SER A 7 18.32 29.51 4.11
CA SER A 7 18.94 30.37 3.12
C SER A 7 18.98 29.73 1.72
N ASN A 8 18.41 30.43 0.73
CA ASN A 8 18.52 30.11 -0.70
C ASN A 8 19.91 30.42 -1.30
N ARG A 9 20.94 30.61 -0.46
CA ARG A 9 22.30 30.96 -0.88
C ARG A 9 23.12 29.72 -1.26
N CYS A 10 23.88 29.79 -2.35
CA CYS A 10 24.86 28.76 -2.71
C CYS A 10 25.90 28.58 -1.59
N ASP A 11 26.57 27.42 -1.56
CA ASP A 11 27.52 27.10 -0.48
C ASP A 11 28.68 28.11 -0.40
N ASN A 12 29.21 28.58 -1.53
CA ASN A 12 30.30 29.56 -1.55
C ASN A 12 29.88 30.92 -0.99
N CYS A 13 28.74 31.49 -1.42
CA CYS A 13 28.25 32.76 -0.87
C CYS A 13 27.92 32.65 0.63
N ARG A 14 27.44 31.48 1.08
CA ARG A 14 27.15 31.22 2.49
C ARG A 14 28.42 31.17 3.33
N ARG A 15 29.46 30.44 2.90
CA ARG A 15 30.78 30.40 3.56
C ARG A 15 31.45 31.78 3.60
N ARG A 16 31.37 32.52 2.50
CA ARG A 16 31.95 33.87 2.36
C ARG A 16 31.11 34.97 3.03
N LYS A 17 29.94 34.63 3.60
CA LYS A 17 28.96 35.56 4.19
C LYS A 17 28.60 36.74 3.27
N LYS A 18 28.59 36.53 1.94
CA LYS A 18 28.18 37.53 0.94
C LYS A 18 26.74 37.30 0.48
N LYS A 19 26.10 38.33 -0.07
CA LYS A 19 24.77 38.24 -0.68
C LYS A 19 24.87 37.38 -1.96
N CYS A 20 24.02 36.36 -2.07
CA CYS A 20 23.97 35.50 -3.26
C CYS A 20 23.03 36.13 -4.29
N GLY A 21 23.37 36.03 -5.58
CA GLY A 21 22.50 36.48 -6.66
C GLY A 21 21.36 35.49 -6.99
N GLU A 22 21.43 34.27 -6.48
CA GLU A 22 20.40 33.22 -6.62
C GLU A 22 20.10 32.74 -8.06
N GLN A 23 20.90 33.15 -9.06
CA GLN A 23 20.80 32.65 -10.42
C GLN A 23 21.25 31.18 -10.53
N ARG A 24 20.58 30.41 -11.39
CA ARG A 24 20.91 29.01 -11.73
C ARG A 24 21.44 28.94 -13.17
N PRO A 25 22.42 28.05 -13.49
CA PRO A 25 23.03 27.03 -12.63
C PRO A 25 24.11 27.56 -11.66
N SER A 26 24.65 28.76 -11.91
CA SER A 26 25.72 29.39 -11.11
C SER A 26 25.36 30.81 -10.67
N CYS A 27 25.81 31.20 -9.48
CA CYS A 27 25.50 32.51 -8.90
C CYS A 27 26.32 33.64 -9.54
N ALA A 28 25.73 34.81 -9.81
CA ALA A 28 26.42 35.93 -10.47
C ALA A 28 27.65 36.42 -9.67
N GLU A 29 27.58 36.40 -8.34
CA GLU A 29 28.70 36.81 -7.47
C GLU A 29 29.87 35.82 -7.47
N CYS A 30 29.58 34.54 -7.72
CA CYS A 30 30.56 33.47 -7.86
C CYS A 30 31.33 33.66 -9.17
N ILE A 31 30.59 33.85 -10.27
CA ILE A 31 31.11 34.11 -11.62
C ILE A 31 31.99 35.37 -11.62
N ARG A 32 31.47 36.48 -11.07
CA ARG A 32 32.19 37.76 -11.02
C ARG A 32 33.46 37.71 -10.16
N SER A 33 33.48 36.84 -9.14
CA SER A 33 34.66 36.65 -8.30
C SER A 33 35.67 35.65 -8.90
N GLY A 34 35.37 35.02 -10.05
CA GLY A 34 36.20 33.97 -10.65
C GLY A 34 36.17 32.62 -9.91
N TRP A 35 35.08 32.31 -9.19
CA TRP A 35 34.94 31.05 -8.44
C TRP A 35 33.91 30.13 -9.08
N ASP A 36 34.22 28.84 -9.15
CA ASP A 36 33.27 27.80 -9.53
C ASP A 36 32.16 27.67 -8.48
N CYS A 37 30.92 27.86 -8.91
CA CYS A 37 29.75 27.79 -8.05
C CYS A 37 29.33 26.32 -7.85
N PRO A 38 29.35 25.78 -6.62
CA PRO A 38 28.95 24.39 -6.34
C PRO A 38 27.43 24.14 -6.45
N GLY A 39 26.66 25.15 -6.88
CA GLY A 39 25.21 25.13 -6.91
C GLY A 39 24.55 25.41 -5.55
N TYR A 40 23.25 25.12 -5.48
CA TYR A 40 22.41 25.37 -4.31
C TYR A 40 22.09 24.05 -3.60
N PRO A 41 22.04 24.03 -2.26
CA PRO A 41 21.69 22.81 -1.54
C PRO A 41 20.28 22.35 -1.94
N PRO A 42 20.05 21.04 -2.11
CA PRO A 42 18.71 20.51 -2.40
C PRO A 42 17.76 20.87 -1.26
N ARG A 43 16.52 21.23 -1.60
CA ARG A 43 15.45 21.59 -0.64
C ARG A 43 15.17 20.49 0.38
N TRP A 44 15.55 19.25 0.06
CA TRP A 44 15.35 18.07 0.88
C TRP A 44 16.72 17.56 1.33
N LYS A 45 16.97 17.57 2.64
CA LYS A 45 18.15 16.97 3.26
C LYS A 45 17.74 15.62 3.84
N PHE A 46 18.44 14.56 3.44
CA PHE A 46 18.31 13.26 4.08
C PHE A 46 18.69 13.37 5.57
N VAL A 47 17.75 13.04 6.45
CA VAL A 47 17.98 13.01 7.91
C VAL A 47 18.20 11.56 8.30
N ASN A 48 19.45 11.23 8.65
CA ASN A 48 19.78 9.91 9.17
C ASN A 48 19.25 9.78 10.60
N GLU A 49 18.08 9.14 10.77
CA GLU A 49 17.48 8.90 12.08
C GLU A 49 18.15 7.75 12.86
N ARG A 50 19.08 6.99 12.26
CA ARG A 50 19.74 5.83 12.91
C ARG A 50 20.33 6.16 14.29
N PRO A 51 21.00 7.31 14.54
CA PRO A 51 21.53 7.64 15.86
C PRO A 51 20.42 7.94 16.88
N ARG A 52 19.36 8.62 16.44
CA ARG A 52 18.18 8.94 17.28
C ARG A 52 17.43 7.68 17.66
N LEU A 53 17.22 6.76 16.71
CA LEU A 53 16.61 5.45 16.93
C LEU A 53 17.49 4.61 17.86
N LYS A 54 18.81 4.53 17.63
CA LYS A 54 19.76 3.80 18.49
C LYS A 54 19.73 4.29 19.95
N LYS A 55 19.63 5.60 20.18
CA LYS A 55 19.53 6.22 21.52
C LYS A 55 18.14 6.02 22.17
N LEU A 56 17.08 5.89 21.37
CA LEU A 56 15.74 5.56 21.86
C LEU A 56 15.66 4.11 22.35
N TYR A 57 16.29 3.19 21.62
CA TYR A 57 16.30 1.77 21.95
C TYR A 57 17.37 1.39 22.98
N SER A 58 18.39 2.22 23.22
CA SER A 58 19.41 1.98 24.25
C SER A 58 18.91 2.12 25.69
N ARG A 59 17.73 2.73 25.91
CA ARG A 59 17.13 2.92 27.25
C ARG A 59 16.15 1.82 27.68
N ARG A 60 15.82 0.88 26.80
CA ARG A 60 15.08 -0.33 27.18
C ARG A 60 16.09 -1.39 27.61
N LYS A 61 16.07 -1.80 28.88
CA LYS A 61 16.86 -2.93 29.39
C LYS A 61 16.41 -4.20 28.67
N TYR A 62 17.12 -4.57 27.61
CA TYR A 62 17.11 -5.92 27.08
C TYR A 62 18.32 -6.64 27.65
N VAL A 63 18.08 -7.85 28.17
CA VAL A 63 19.09 -8.69 28.80
C VAL A 63 19.98 -9.33 27.72
N PHE A 64 21.29 -9.22 27.98
CA PHE A 64 22.48 -9.73 27.28
C PHE A 64 23.04 -8.97 26.05
N GLU A 65 23.97 -8.07 26.37
CA GLU A 65 25.34 -8.16 25.84
C GLU A 65 25.90 -9.56 26.09
N SER A 66 26.34 -10.26 25.05
CA SER A 66 27.38 -11.28 25.20
C SER A 66 28.47 -10.98 24.17
N ASN A 67 29.67 -10.89 24.71
CA ASN A 67 30.89 -10.43 24.07
C ASN A 67 31.28 -11.32 22.89
N PHE A 68 31.45 -10.74 21.71
CA PHE A 68 32.25 -11.36 20.67
C PHE A 68 33.73 -11.12 21.00
N THR A 69 34.32 -12.04 21.74
CA THR A 69 35.77 -12.24 21.72
C THR A 69 36.07 -13.17 20.54
N SER A 70 36.96 -12.73 19.65
CA SER A 70 37.56 -13.55 18.59
C SER A 70 38.19 -14.82 19.20
N PRO A 71 38.22 -15.95 18.49
CA PRO A 71 39.53 -16.36 17.98
C PRO A 71 39.54 -17.02 16.59
N ASP A 72 40.72 -16.92 16.00
CA ASP A 72 41.23 -17.56 14.79
C ASP A 72 41.22 -19.10 14.78
N LEU A 73 41.25 -19.63 13.55
CA LEU A 73 41.90 -20.87 13.07
C LEU A 73 41.59 -22.21 13.78
N MET A 74 40.97 -23.15 13.03
CA MET A 74 41.57 -24.48 12.73
C MET A 74 40.83 -25.17 11.57
N ARG A 75 41.61 -25.88 10.74
CA ARG A 75 41.26 -26.70 9.56
C ARG A 75 40.66 -28.07 9.98
N PRO A 76 40.16 -28.88 9.02
CA PRO A 76 39.26 -30.01 9.25
C PRO A 76 39.99 -31.33 9.48
N GLU A 77 39.39 -32.22 10.28
CA GLU A 77 39.64 -33.66 10.26
C GLU A 77 38.31 -34.43 10.36
N GLY A 78 38.21 -35.53 9.62
CA GLY A 78 36.97 -36.23 9.30
C GLY A 78 36.63 -37.46 10.15
N ALA A 79 35.87 -38.34 9.50
CA ALA A 79 35.16 -39.54 10.00
C ALA A 79 33.87 -39.20 10.77
N SER A 80 32.71 -39.83 10.57
CA SER A 80 32.38 -41.09 9.90
C SER A 80 30.91 -41.08 9.49
N LEU A 81 30.62 -41.76 8.38
CA LEU A 81 29.29 -42.20 7.93
C LEU A 81 28.61 -43.05 9.03
N GLY A 82 27.32 -42.79 9.27
CA GLY A 82 26.50 -43.55 10.22
C GLY A 82 25.01 -43.44 9.87
N SER A 83 24.50 -44.47 9.22
CA SER A 83 23.10 -44.69 8.86
C SER A 83 22.22 -44.85 10.11
N ILE A 84 21.14 -44.07 10.24
CA ILE A 84 20.02 -44.38 11.14
C ILE A 84 18.69 -44.16 10.42
N LYS A 85 18.18 -45.30 9.94
CA LYS A 85 16.81 -45.81 9.85
C LYS A 85 15.64 -44.84 10.04
N SER A 86 14.84 -44.79 8.97
CA SER A 86 13.38 -44.86 8.91
C SER A 86 12.66 -45.06 10.26
N GLY A 87 11.83 -44.08 10.59
CA GLY A 87 10.75 -44.12 11.55
C GLY A 87 9.61 -43.28 11.01
N SER A 88 8.96 -43.80 9.97
CA SER A 88 7.64 -43.36 9.54
C SER A 88 6.65 -43.59 10.67
N ASP A 89 5.93 -42.57 11.10
CA ASP A 89 4.52 -42.73 11.44
C ASP A 89 3.76 -41.40 11.32
N LEU A 90 2.86 -41.41 10.33
CA LEU A 90 1.52 -40.84 10.32
C LEU A 90 1.38 -39.31 10.19
N PHE A 91 1.66 -38.86 8.97
CA PHE A 91 0.89 -37.80 8.32
C PHE A 91 -0.54 -38.31 8.03
N LEU A 92 -1.55 -37.74 8.69
CA LEU A 92 -2.88 -37.69 8.10
C LEU A 92 -2.89 -36.50 7.13
N LEU A 93 -2.39 -36.76 5.91
CA LEU A 93 -2.65 -35.96 4.74
C LEU A 93 -4.12 -36.15 4.38
N GLU A 94 -4.95 -35.12 4.61
CA GLU A 94 -6.14 -34.95 3.79
C GLU A 94 -5.67 -34.73 2.34
N ASP A 95 -6.27 -35.46 1.40
CA ASP A 95 -5.90 -35.48 -0.01
C ASP A 95 -5.83 -34.06 -0.60
N PHE A 96 -4.62 -33.59 -0.86
CA PHE A 96 -4.39 -32.39 -1.66
C PHE A 96 -4.51 -32.76 -3.14
N GLU A 97 -5.51 -32.22 -3.84
CA GLU A 97 -5.45 -32.10 -5.28
C GLU A 97 -4.25 -31.21 -5.65
N VAL A 98 -3.16 -31.83 -6.11
CA VAL A 98 -2.02 -31.13 -6.70
C VAL A 98 -2.50 -30.50 -8.01
N VAL A 99 -2.90 -29.23 -7.95
CA VAL A 99 -3.20 -28.46 -9.16
C VAL A 99 -1.91 -28.30 -9.95
N SER A 100 -1.88 -28.91 -11.14
CA SER A 100 -0.77 -28.76 -12.08
C SER A 100 -0.76 -27.33 -12.62
N LEU A 101 0.19 -26.53 -12.13
CA LEU A 101 0.40 -25.14 -12.53
C LEU A 101 1.13 -25.07 -13.87
N GLU A 102 0.45 -24.66 -14.93
CA GLU A 102 1.09 -24.30 -16.21
C GLU A 102 1.57 -22.85 -16.17
N ILE A 103 2.66 -22.61 -15.43
CA ILE A 103 3.43 -21.36 -15.49
C ILE A 103 4.64 -21.61 -16.42
N PRO A 104 5.12 -20.63 -17.22
CA PRO A 104 6.31 -20.80 -18.05
C PRO A 104 7.46 -21.36 -17.20
N ARG A 105 7.83 -22.61 -17.48
CA ARG A 105 8.75 -23.39 -16.65
C ARG A 105 10.06 -22.62 -16.53
N PHE A 106 10.43 -22.28 -15.30
CA PHE A 106 11.78 -21.85 -15.00
C PHE A 106 12.70 -23.07 -15.22
N HIS A 107 13.64 -22.98 -16.16
CA HIS A 107 14.54 -24.07 -16.54
C HIS A 107 15.75 -24.23 -15.59
N GLY A 108 15.82 -23.49 -14.48
CA GLY A 108 16.92 -23.55 -13.51
C GLY A 108 16.53 -24.14 -12.14
N ASN A 109 17.47 -24.76 -11.43
CA ASN A 109 17.30 -25.11 -10.02
C ASN A 109 17.53 -23.87 -9.14
N ASN A 110 16.60 -22.89 -9.15
CA ASN A 110 16.65 -21.77 -8.19
C ASN A 110 15.81 -22.13 -6.95
N PRO A 111 16.42 -22.42 -5.79
CA PRO A 111 15.70 -22.81 -4.59
C PRO A 111 14.75 -21.71 -4.09
N LEU A 112 15.06 -20.44 -4.36
CA LEU A 112 14.18 -19.31 -4.02
C LEU A 112 12.92 -19.30 -4.89
N ALA A 113 13.04 -19.64 -6.17
CA ALA A 113 11.88 -19.77 -7.06
C ALA A 113 10.94 -20.90 -6.62
N VAL A 114 11.49 -22.04 -6.21
CA VAL A 114 10.72 -23.16 -5.66
C VAL A 114 10.01 -22.75 -4.38
N LYS A 115 10.70 -22.06 -3.46
CA LYS A 115 10.09 -21.55 -2.22
C LYS A 115 8.97 -20.54 -2.50
N LEU A 116 9.15 -19.65 -3.47
CA LEU A 116 8.10 -18.72 -3.89
C LEU A 116 6.89 -19.45 -4.48
N MET A 117 7.12 -20.45 -5.34
CA MET A 117 6.04 -21.27 -5.90
C MET A 117 5.22 -21.98 -4.82
N TYR A 118 5.89 -22.48 -3.77
CA TYR A 118 5.20 -23.00 -2.59
C TYR A 118 4.34 -21.94 -1.91
N CYS A 119 4.88 -20.74 -1.63
CA CYS A 119 4.12 -19.63 -1.02
C CYS A 119 2.91 -19.20 -1.86
N LEU A 120 3.05 -19.23 -3.19
CA LEU A 120 1.97 -18.91 -4.12
C LEU A 120 0.82 -19.94 -4.06
N GLY A 121 1.11 -21.21 -3.82
CA GLY A 121 0.08 -22.25 -3.64
C GLY A 121 -0.55 -22.29 -2.24
N CYS A 122 0.01 -21.58 -1.26
CA CYS A 122 -0.47 -21.62 0.12
C CYS A 122 -1.78 -20.84 0.28
N LYS A 123 -2.83 -21.50 0.78
CA LYS A 123 -3.99 -20.82 1.34
C LYS A 123 -3.62 -20.28 2.73
N VAL A 124 -3.44 -18.97 2.83
CA VAL A 124 -3.17 -18.33 4.13
C VAL A 124 -4.50 -17.96 4.78
N LYS A 125 -4.65 -18.23 6.07
CA LYS A 125 -5.77 -17.78 6.91
C LYS A 125 -5.24 -16.96 8.09
N GLY A 126 -5.91 -15.86 8.43
CA GLY A 126 -5.67 -15.09 9.66
C GLY A 126 -4.97 -13.76 9.39
N ASP A 127 -3.68 -13.78 9.06
CA ASP A 127 -2.89 -12.54 8.99
C ASP A 127 -2.65 -12.04 7.57
N LEU A 128 -2.28 -12.92 6.63
CA LEU A 128 -1.86 -12.54 5.28
C LEU A 128 -2.93 -12.82 4.23
N LEU A 129 -2.85 -12.11 3.11
CA LEU A 129 -3.62 -12.42 1.91
C LEU A 129 -2.88 -13.45 1.04
N PRO A 130 -3.59 -14.34 0.32
CA PRO A 130 -2.99 -15.08 -0.77
C PRO A 130 -2.29 -14.12 -1.74
N LEU A 131 -1.02 -14.40 -2.08
CA LEU A 131 -0.18 -13.51 -2.90
C LEU A 131 -0.83 -13.17 -4.25
N TRP A 132 -1.58 -14.10 -4.84
CA TRP A 132 -2.33 -13.89 -6.08
C TRP A 132 -3.40 -12.80 -5.96
N LEU A 133 -4.06 -12.65 -4.81
CA LEU A 133 -5.06 -11.60 -4.64
C LEU A 133 -4.43 -10.20 -4.53
N ILE A 134 -3.11 -10.13 -4.28
CA ILE A 134 -2.40 -8.85 -4.19
C ILE A 134 -2.15 -8.28 -5.60
N GLY A 135 -1.71 -9.11 -6.56
CA GLY A 135 -1.48 -8.67 -7.93
C GLY A 135 -1.08 -9.78 -8.90
N SER A 136 -1.42 -9.59 -10.18
CA SER A 136 -1.13 -10.53 -11.27
C SER A 136 0.36 -10.66 -11.54
N PHE A 137 1.17 -9.68 -11.13
CA PHE A 137 2.59 -9.63 -11.38
C PHE A 137 3.38 -10.78 -10.72
N PHE A 138 2.84 -11.43 -9.69
CA PHE A 138 3.48 -12.55 -9.00
C PHE A 138 3.82 -13.73 -9.93
N GLN A 139 3.04 -13.97 -10.99
CA GLN A 139 3.30 -15.07 -11.94
C GLN A 139 4.63 -14.92 -12.69
N TYR A 140 5.12 -13.69 -12.84
CA TYR A 140 6.34 -13.39 -13.60
C TYR A 140 7.60 -13.33 -12.74
N ILE A 141 7.46 -13.34 -11.41
CA ILE A 141 8.60 -13.22 -10.49
C ILE A 141 9.57 -14.41 -10.58
N PRO A 142 9.12 -15.69 -10.61
CA PRO A 142 10.05 -16.83 -10.64
C PRO A 142 11.08 -16.75 -11.77
N GLY A 143 10.66 -16.29 -12.96
CA GLY A 143 11.54 -16.11 -14.13
C GLY A 143 12.54 -14.97 -14.02
N ARG A 144 12.44 -14.13 -12.99
CA ARG A 144 13.26 -12.92 -12.78
C ARG A 144 14.21 -13.03 -11.58
N LEU A 145 14.16 -14.15 -10.85
CA LEU A 145 15.02 -14.37 -9.69
C LEU A 145 16.47 -14.69 -10.12
N GLY A 146 17.43 -14.15 -9.39
CA GLY A 146 18.88 -14.30 -9.65
C GLY A 146 19.51 -13.16 -10.45
N TYR A 147 18.72 -12.18 -10.93
CA TYR A 147 19.21 -11.07 -11.75
C TYR A 147 19.27 -9.73 -11.00
N ASN A 148 18.53 -9.58 -9.90
CA ASN A 148 18.46 -8.35 -9.14
C ASN A 148 18.44 -8.65 -7.63
N ILE A 149 19.48 -8.19 -6.93
CA ILE A 149 19.67 -8.50 -5.51
C ILE A 149 18.53 -8.00 -4.62
N ALA A 150 17.88 -6.88 -5.00
CA ALA A 150 16.80 -6.31 -4.22
C ALA A 150 15.54 -7.16 -4.35
N LEU A 151 15.26 -7.68 -5.55
CA LEU A 151 14.14 -8.59 -5.77
C LEU A 151 14.35 -9.91 -5.02
N ASP A 152 15.55 -10.49 -5.12
CA ASP A 152 15.87 -11.77 -4.48
C ASP A 152 15.80 -11.66 -2.94
N ASP A 153 16.36 -10.61 -2.35
CA ASP A 153 16.27 -10.38 -0.91
C ASP A 153 14.83 -10.08 -0.47
N ALA A 154 14.05 -9.33 -1.27
CA ALA A 154 12.65 -9.04 -0.96
C ALA A 154 11.78 -10.30 -1.02
N ILE A 155 11.97 -11.17 -2.01
CA ILE A 155 11.28 -12.46 -2.11
C ILE A 155 11.71 -13.41 -0.99
N THR A 156 12.98 -13.38 -0.59
CA THR A 156 13.45 -14.12 0.59
C THR A 156 12.70 -13.67 1.85
N CYS A 157 12.50 -12.35 2.03
CA CYS A 157 11.72 -11.80 3.13
C CYS A 157 10.25 -12.24 3.06
N ILE A 158 9.59 -12.11 1.90
CA ILE A 158 8.21 -12.55 1.70
C ILE A 158 8.06 -14.04 1.98
N CYS A 159 8.91 -14.89 1.43
CA CYS A 159 8.84 -16.33 1.68
C CYS A 159 9.11 -16.66 3.15
N SER A 160 9.85 -15.84 3.88
CA SER A 160 10.05 -16.02 5.32
C SER A 160 8.79 -15.65 6.11
N LEU A 161 8.01 -14.66 5.65
CA LEU A 161 6.71 -14.31 6.23
C LEU A 161 5.66 -15.41 5.97
N TYR A 162 5.60 -15.94 4.74
CA TYR A 162 4.55 -16.89 4.33
C TYR A 162 4.84 -18.35 4.72
N CYS A 163 6.12 -18.73 4.91
CA CYS A 163 6.48 -20.06 5.39
C CYS A 163 6.66 -20.15 6.91
N ASP A 164 6.33 -19.10 7.67
CA ASP A 164 6.49 -19.14 9.13
C ASP A 164 5.40 -20.00 9.76
N GLY A 165 5.73 -21.25 10.06
CA GLY A 165 4.87 -22.20 10.78
C GLY A 165 5.19 -22.34 12.27
N SER A 166 6.05 -21.48 12.83
CA SER A 166 6.50 -21.67 14.21
C SER A 166 5.45 -21.21 15.23
N SER A 167 5.54 -21.63 16.49
CA SER A 167 4.58 -21.29 17.56
C SER A 167 5.02 -20.13 18.46
N ASN A 168 6.30 -19.73 18.42
CA ASN A 168 6.89 -18.78 19.38
C ASN A 168 7.10 -17.37 18.80
N GLU A 169 6.27 -16.40 19.20
CA GLU A 169 6.22 -15.01 18.70
C GLU A 169 7.56 -14.23 18.78
N TYR A 170 8.39 -14.54 19.78
CA TYR A 170 9.61 -13.77 20.08
C TYR A 170 10.78 -14.04 19.12
N THR A 171 11.02 -15.30 18.73
CA THR A 171 12.17 -15.69 17.88
C THR A 171 11.87 -15.48 16.39
N LYS A 172 10.60 -15.65 15.99
CA LYS A 172 10.02 -15.41 14.66
C LYS A 172 10.37 -14.04 14.11
N SER A 173 10.09 -13.05 14.95
CA SER A 173 10.31 -11.64 14.73
C SER A 173 11.75 -11.38 14.23
N LYS A 174 12.78 -11.89 14.90
CA LYS A 174 14.17 -11.50 14.62
C LYS A 174 14.69 -11.91 13.24
N ALA A 175 14.34 -13.11 12.74
CA ALA A 175 14.79 -13.58 11.43
C ALA A 175 14.10 -12.78 10.30
N ILE A 176 12.79 -12.57 10.43
CA ILE A 176 12.00 -11.76 9.51
C ILE A 176 12.49 -10.30 9.49
N TYR A 177 12.74 -9.69 10.66
CA TYR A 177 13.31 -8.34 10.72
C TYR A 177 14.69 -8.26 10.07
N ARG A 178 15.53 -9.29 10.22
CA ARG A 178 16.85 -9.34 9.55
C ARG A 178 16.71 -9.40 8.04
N SER A 179 15.87 -10.30 7.51
CA SER A 179 15.63 -10.38 6.06
C SER A 179 15.02 -9.09 5.51
N TYR A 180 14.11 -8.47 6.26
CA TYR A 180 13.51 -7.19 5.90
C TYR A 180 14.55 -6.06 5.82
N ILE A 181 15.40 -5.92 6.84
CA ILE A 181 16.48 -4.91 6.85
C ILE A 181 17.49 -5.16 5.73
N GLN A 182 17.82 -6.42 5.46
CA GLN A 182 18.70 -6.78 4.34
C GLN A 182 18.08 -6.38 3.00
N ALA A 183 16.82 -6.73 2.76
CA ALA A 183 16.10 -6.36 1.54
C ALA A 183 15.99 -4.83 1.37
N LEU A 184 15.73 -4.08 2.44
CA LEU A 184 15.77 -2.61 2.41
C LEU A 184 17.15 -2.07 2.01
N SER A 185 18.23 -2.67 2.54
CA SER A 185 19.59 -2.26 2.19
C SER A 185 19.90 -2.57 0.72
N SER A 186 19.42 -3.68 0.20
CA SER A 186 19.62 -4.08 -1.19
C SER A 186 18.81 -3.20 -2.15
N LEU A 187 17.55 -2.91 -1.83
CA LEU A 187 16.74 -1.93 -2.55
C LEU A 187 17.43 -0.57 -2.59
N GLN A 188 17.98 -0.10 -1.46
CA GLN A 188 18.69 1.16 -1.41
C GLN A 188 19.89 1.20 -2.37
N LYS A 189 20.68 0.11 -2.44
CA LYS A 189 21.80 0.00 -3.39
C LYS A 189 21.32 0.08 -4.84
N CYS A 190 20.26 -0.66 -5.19
CA CYS A 190 19.67 -0.65 -6.52
C CYS A 190 19.09 0.72 -6.91
N LEU A 191 18.52 1.46 -5.95
CA LEU A 191 18.00 2.81 -6.20
C LEU A 191 19.09 3.88 -6.41
N VAL A 192 20.28 3.70 -5.83
CA VAL A 192 21.41 4.61 -6.05
C VAL A 192 21.98 4.42 -7.45
N GLU A 193 22.14 3.18 -7.88
CA GLU A 193 22.71 2.80 -9.18
C GLU A 193 21.79 3.19 -10.36
N GLU A 194 22.31 3.96 -11.32
CA GLU A 194 21.51 4.52 -12.42
C GLU A 194 20.90 3.45 -13.32
N ARG A 195 21.66 2.37 -13.57
CA ARG A 195 21.23 1.26 -14.42
C ARG A 195 20.14 0.40 -13.78
N LEU A 196 20.12 0.31 -12.45
CA LEU A 196 19.22 -0.58 -11.70
C LEU A 196 17.97 0.15 -11.19
N ARG A 197 18.07 1.46 -10.94
CA ARG A 197 17.01 2.26 -10.29
C ARG A 197 15.63 2.09 -10.89
N PHE A 198 15.54 2.05 -12.22
CA PHE A 198 14.27 1.99 -12.96
C PHE A 198 13.98 0.62 -13.59
N GLN A 199 14.70 -0.44 -13.17
CA GLN A 199 14.39 -1.81 -13.57
C GLN A 199 13.12 -2.32 -12.92
N SER A 200 12.34 -3.14 -13.63
CA SER A 200 11.09 -3.74 -13.14
C SER A 200 11.29 -4.52 -11.84
N GLU A 201 12.41 -5.22 -11.71
CA GLU A 201 12.80 -5.95 -10.52
C GLU A 201 12.99 -5.03 -9.29
N THR A 202 13.58 -3.85 -9.48
CA THR A 202 13.77 -2.85 -8.42
C THR A 202 12.43 -2.27 -7.95
N LEU A 203 11.49 -2.03 -8.87
CA LEU A 203 10.12 -1.64 -8.49
C LEU A 203 9.42 -2.79 -7.75
N CYS A 204 9.51 -4.01 -8.27
CA CYS A 204 8.92 -5.19 -7.64
C CYS A 204 9.42 -5.36 -6.20
N ALA A 205 10.73 -5.23 -5.98
CA ALA A 205 11.33 -5.24 -4.65
C ALA A 205 10.72 -4.15 -3.73
N SER A 206 10.51 -2.93 -4.24
CA SER A 206 9.84 -1.86 -3.50
C SER A 206 8.41 -2.22 -3.11
N LEU A 207 7.64 -2.85 -4.01
CA LEU A 207 6.27 -3.31 -3.73
C LEU A 207 6.24 -4.40 -2.66
N LEU A 208 7.11 -5.39 -2.77
CA LEU A 208 7.20 -6.50 -1.82
C LEU A 208 7.64 -6.00 -0.44
N LEU A 209 8.55 -5.02 -0.37
CA LEU A 209 8.96 -4.41 0.89
C LEU A 209 7.84 -3.55 1.50
N GLN A 210 7.04 -2.85 0.68
CA GLN A 210 5.83 -2.18 1.14
C GLN A 210 4.84 -3.17 1.76
N MET A 211 4.67 -4.36 1.19
CA MET A 211 3.86 -5.43 1.79
C MET A 211 4.47 -5.92 3.10
N CYS A 212 5.78 -6.15 3.15
CA CYS A 212 6.46 -6.57 4.37
C CYS A 212 6.29 -5.54 5.49
N GLU A 213 6.33 -4.24 5.20
CA GLU A 213 6.20 -3.18 6.19
C GLU A 213 4.82 -3.19 6.88
N LEU A 214 3.74 -3.57 6.16
CA LEU A 214 2.42 -3.76 6.76
C LEU A 214 2.42 -4.91 7.78
N VAL A 215 3.14 -5.99 7.50
CA VAL A 215 3.22 -7.16 8.42
C VAL A 215 4.15 -6.89 9.60
N VAL A 216 5.27 -6.20 9.35
CA VAL A 216 6.40 -6.07 10.28
C VAL A 216 6.27 -4.83 11.18
N ASN A 217 5.49 -3.81 10.81
CA ASN A 217 5.39 -2.53 11.52
C ASN A 217 3.94 -2.03 11.72
N VAL A 218 3.02 -2.94 12.05
CA VAL A 218 1.58 -2.69 12.29
C VAL A 218 1.32 -1.47 13.21
N ASP A 219 2.11 -1.30 14.27
CA ASP A 219 1.81 -0.31 15.32
C ASP A 219 2.19 1.15 15.00
N LYS A 220 2.82 1.45 13.86
CA LYS A 220 3.42 2.79 13.63
C LYS A 220 2.84 3.57 12.47
N ALA A 221 1.88 3.01 11.72
CA ALA A 221 1.31 3.64 10.51
C ALA A 221 2.38 4.16 9.51
N LYS A 222 3.59 3.58 9.56
CA LYS A 222 4.76 3.97 8.75
C LYS A 222 4.76 3.34 7.37
N TRP A 223 3.95 2.31 7.16
CA TRP A 223 3.77 1.65 5.87
C TRP A 223 3.41 2.63 4.74
N ILE A 224 2.73 3.72 5.07
CA ILE A 224 2.34 4.76 4.12
C ILE A 224 3.54 5.57 3.58
N ASP A 225 4.65 5.65 4.32
CA ASP A 225 5.86 6.34 3.85
C ASP A 225 6.56 5.51 2.77
N LEU A 226 6.59 4.17 2.96
CA LEU A 226 7.15 3.26 1.95
C LEU A 226 6.24 3.18 0.72
N ALA A 227 4.92 3.14 0.92
CA ALA A 227 3.94 3.27 -0.17
C ALA A 227 4.13 4.58 -0.96
N ARG A 228 4.39 5.70 -0.27
CA ARG A 228 4.74 6.98 -0.92
C ARG A 228 6.01 6.86 -1.73
N GLY A 229 7.08 6.28 -1.17
CA GLY A 229 8.33 6.04 -1.88
C GLY A 229 8.14 5.21 -3.15
N THR A 230 7.42 4.10 -3.04
CA THR A 230 7.01 3.25 -4.16
C THR A 230 6.28 4.06 -5.22
N SER A 231 5.29 4.87 -4.85
CA SER A 231 4.56 5.62 -5.85
C SER A 231 5.40 6.70 -6.53
N GLN A 232 6.33 7.34 -5.81
CA GLN A 232 7.24 8.30 -6.43
C GLN A 232 8.17 7.59 -7.41
N LEU A 233 8.61 6.37 -7.09
CA LEU A 233 9.35 5.52 -8.01
C LEU A 233 8.51 5.17 -9.25
N ILE A 234 7.24 4.79 -9.06
CA ILE A 234 6.31 4.50 -10.17
C ILE A 234 6.20 5.70 -11.11
N LYS A 235 5.97 6.89 -10.55
CA LYS A 235 5.87 8.15 -11.27
C LYS A 235 7.18 8.52 -11.97
N ALA A 236 8.32 8.33 -11.32
CA ALA A 236 9.66 8.65 -11.84
C ALA A 236 10.12 7.71 -12.97
N ARG A 237 9.71 6.43 -12.95
CA ARG A 237 9.93 5.51 -14.08
C ARG A 237 9.30 6.00 -15.38
N GLY A 238 8.21 6.76 -15.26
CA GLY A 238 7.46 7.33 -16.38
C GLY A 238 6.49 6.32 -17.01
N VAL A 239 5.40 6.85 -17.56
CA VAL A 239 4.29 6.06 -18.12
C VAL A 239 4.75 5.09 -19.22
N GLY A 240 5.76 5.46 -20.01
CA GLY A 240 6.25 4.65 -21.14
C GLY A 240 6.95 3.34 -20.77
N ARG A 241 7.21 3.09 -19.48
CA ARG A 241 7.78 1.82 -18.99
C ARG A 241 6.69 0.75 -18.75
N TYR A 242 5.43 1.14 -18.55
CA TYR A 242 4.33 0.24 -18.22
C TYR A 242 3.67 -0.31 -19.49
N LYS A 243 4.38 -1.22 -20.16
CA LYS A 243 3.94 -1.82 -21.43
C LYS A 243 3.75 -3.32 -21.33
N ASP A 244 4.64 -4.00 -20.60
CA ASP A 244 4.56 -5.44 -20.43
C ASP A 244 3.61 -5.81 -19.27
N PRO A 245 3.07 -7.04 -19.28
CA PRO A 245 2.13 -7.48 -18.25
C PRO A 245 2.67 -7.47 -16.82
N PHE A 246 4.00 -7.59 -16.63
CA PHE A 246 4.59 -7.56 -15.28
C PHE A 246 4.56 -6.15 -14.71
N ASP A 247 5.00 -5.15 -15.48
CA ASP A 247 4.93 -3.75 -15.07
C ASP A 247 3.49 -3.27 -14.90
N LEU A 248 2.58 -3.66 -15.80
CA LEU A 248 1.15 -3.31 -15.68
C LEU A 248 0.51 -3.94 -14.44
N GLY A 249 0.73 -5.22 -14.18
CA GLY A 249 0.22 -5.90 -12.98
C GLY A 249 0.76 -5.27 -11.69
N MET A 250 2.01 -4.81 -11.70
CA MET A 250 2.59 -4.05 -10.58
C MET A 250 1.87 -2.72 -10.38
N LEU A 251 1.63 -1.94 -11.44
CA LEU A 251 0.90 -0.67 -11.36
C LEU A 251 -0.53 -0.86 -10.86
N GLU A 252 -1.26 -1.85 -11.39
CA GLU A 252 -2.63 -2.17 -10.98
C GLU A 252 -2.73 -2.52 -9.49
N SER A 253 -1.73 -3.24 -8.95
CA SER A 253 -1.69 -3.57 -7.52
C SER A 253 -1.58 -2.32 -6.62
N GLN A 254 -1.11 -1.19 -7.15
CA GLN A 254 -0.80 0.02 -6.40
C GLN A 254 -1.84 1.14 -6.50
N LEU A 255 -2.89 0.98 -7.30
CA LEU A 255 -3.84 2.06 -7.58
C LEU A 255 -4.46 2.66 -6.30
N SER A 256 -4.92 1.81 -5.37
CA SER A 256 -5.51 2.27 -4.11
C SER A 256 -4.51 3.00 -3.23
N TYR A 257 -3.28 2.50 -3.09
CA TYR A 257 -2.20 3.15 -2.35
C TYR A 257 -1.87 4.53 -2.93
N ILE A 258 -1.87 4.64 -4.26
CA ILE A 258 -1.59 5.90 -4.96
C ILE A 258 -2.67 6.94 -4.70
N VAL A 259 -3.94 6.54 -4.63
CA VAL A 259 -5.04 7.44 -4.28
C VAL A 259 -4.94 7.87 -2.81
N ILE A 260 -4.78 6.92 -1.89
CA ILE A 260 -4.78 7.17 -0.44
C ILE A 260 -3.65 8.12 -0.06
N GLN A 261 -2.42 7.89 -0.56
CA GLN A 261 -1.31 8.80 -0.27
C GLN A 261 -1.56 10.21 -0.83
N SER A 262 -2.20 10.32 -2.01
CA SER A 262 -2.41 11.63 -2.67
C SER A 262 -3.40 12.44 -1.84
N ALA A 263 -4.47 11.80 -1.36
CA ALA A 263 -5.40 12.39 -0.41
C ALA A 263 -4.71 12.78 0.90
N LYS A 264 -3.93 11.88 1.51
CA LYS A 264 -3.25 12.12 2.79
C LYS A 264 -2.27 13.28 2.74
N PHE A 265 -1.46 13.36 1.68
CA PHE A 265 -0.44 14.38 1.53
C PHE A 265 -0.93 15.64 0.80
N LYS A 266 -2.22 15.70 0.44
CA LYS A 266 -2.84 16.82 -0.29
C LYS A 266 -2.06 17.12 -1.57
N GLU A 267 -1.87 16.09 -2.38
CA GLU A 267 -1.24 16.16 -3.69
C GLU A 267 -2.23 15.70 -4.77
N ASP A 268 -2.09 16.20 -5.99
CA ASP A 268 -2.85 15.68 -7.13
C ASP A 268 -2.49 14.22 -7.43
N CYS A 269 -3.52 13.41 -7.63
CA CYS A 269 -3.34 12.03 -8.08
C CYS A 269 -2.90 12.03 -9.56
N TYR A 270 -1.65 11.66 -9.83
CA TYR A 270 -1.13 11.66 -11.20
C TYR A 270 -1.83 10.64 -12.12
N LEU A 271 -2.52 9.64 -11.56
CA LEU A 271 -3.33 8.68 -12.31
C LEU A 271 -4.57 9.31 -12.95
N ARG A 272 -4.93 10.54 -12.57
CA ARG A 272 -5.96 11.34 -13.24
C ARG A 272 -5.56 11.72 -14.67
N LYS A 273 -4.26 11.82 -14.96
CA LYS A 273 -3.79 12.27 -16.26
C LYS A 273 -4.13 11.25 -17.36
N PRO A 274 -4.49 11.70 -18.57
CA PRO A 274 -4.96 10.83 -19.64
C PRO A 274 -3.93 9.77 -20.03
N GLU A 275 -2.63 10.09 -20.00
CA GLU A 275 -1.59 9.13 -20.32
C GLU A 275 -1.57 7.91 -19.36
N TRP A 276 -1.86 8.11 -18.08
CA TRP A 276 -1.94 7.03 -17.09
C TRP A 276 -3.27 6.26 -17.19
N ARG A 277 -4.37 6.93 -17.54
CA ARG A 277 -5.66 6.28 -17.75
C ARG A 277 -5.65 5.37 -18.97
N ALA A 278 -4.97 5.77 -20.04
CA ALA A 278 -4.87 4.98 -21.27
C ALA A 278 -4.23 3.61 -21.03
N ILE A 279 -3.15 3.53 -20.24
CA ILE A 279 -2.48 2.24 -19.98
C ILE A 279 -3.32 1.30 -19.11
N LEU A 280 -4.14 1.85 -18.20
CA LEU A 280 -5.05 1.09 -17.32
C LEU A 280 -6.35 0.65 -18.02
N ALA A 281 -6.53 0.95 -19.31
CA ALA A 281 -7.61 0.39 -20.12
C ALA A 281 -7.36 -1.08 -20.46
N THR A 282 -6.10 -1.52 -20.44
CA THR A 282 -5.70 -2.91 -20.66
C THR A 282 -6.03 -3.75 -19.42
N THR A 283 -6.46 -4.99 -19.61
CA THR A 283 -6.78 -5.91 -18.51
C THR A 283 -5.57 -6.78 -18.19
N SER A 284 -5.25 -6.94 -16.89
CA SER A 284 -4.29 -7.96 -16.45
C SER A 284 -4.70 -9.37 -16.86
N THR A 285 -3.72 -10.16 -17.30
CA THR A 285 -3.86 -11.60 -17.47
C THR A 285 -3.63 -12.30 -16.13
N TRP A 286 -4.57 -13.16 -15.75
CA TRP A 286 -4.52 -13.94 -14.52
C TRP A 286 -4.38 -15.43 -14.86
N PRO A 287 -3.64 -16.21 -14.06
CA PRO A 287 -3.52 -17.66 -14.29
C PRO A 287 -4.87 -18.36 -14.04
N SER A 288 -5.37 -19.06 -15.07
CA SER A 288 -6.72 -19.65 -15.12
C SER A 288 -7.00 -20.68 -14.02
N ASN A 289 -5.97 -21.33 -13.48
CA ASN A 289 -6.09 -22.45 -12.54
C ASN A 289 -5.84 -22.03 -11.08
N THR A 290 -5.59 -20.75 -10.82
CA THR A 290 -5.17 -20.27 -9.50
C THR A 290 -6.19 -19.34 -8.85
N ILE A 291 -7.03 -18.69 -9.65
CA ILE A 291 -8.00 -17.70 -9.21
C ILE A 291 -9.39 -18.15 -9.66
N THR A 292 -10.33 -18.17 -8.74
CA THR A 292 -11.73 -18.48 -9.03
C THR A 292 -12.38 -17.35 -9.83
N MET A 293 -13.45 -17.65 -10.57
CA MET A 293 -14.21 -16.61 -11.29
C MET A 293 -14.76 -15.53 -10.36
N LYS A 294 -15.06 -15.86 -9.10
CA LYS A 294 -15.50 -14.89 -8.10
C LYS A 294 -14.37 -13.95 -7.68
N GLU A 295 -13.18 -14.47 -7.38
CA GLU A 295 -12.02 -13.65 -7.04
C GLU A 295 -11.57 -12.76 -8.22
N LEU A 296 -11.62 -13.28 -9.44
CA LEU A 296 -11.34 -12.50 -10.64
C LEU A 296 -12.31 -11.32 -10.75
N LYS A 297 -13.60 -11.55 -10.45
CA LYS A 297 -14.60 -10.47 -10.43
C LYS A 297 -14.31 -9.44 -9.34
N SER A 298 -13.93 -9.88 -8.13
CA SER A 298 -13.52 -8.99 -7.04
C SER A 298 -12.33 -8.10 -7.42
N LEU A 299 -11.33 -8.67 -8.11
CA LEU A 299 -10.16 -7.94 -8.60
C LEU A 299 -10.53 -6.93 -9.69
N GLU A 300 -11.43 -7.29 -10.61
CA GLU A 300 -11.95 -6.37 -11.63
C GLU A 300 -12.68 -5.18 -10.96
N LEU A 301 -13.57 -5.46 -10.02
CA LEU A 301 -14.30 -4.44 -9.26
C LEU A 301 -13.33 -3.52 -8.48
N ARG A 302 -12.25 -4.06 -7.91
CA ARG A 302 -11.21 -3.24 -7.25
C ARG A 302 -10.57 -2.24 -8.21
N ILE A 303 -10.26 -2.65 -9.44
CA ILE A 303 -9.69 -1.76 -10.46
C ILE A 303 -10.71 -0.69 -10.86
N GLN A 304 -11.97 -1.08 -11.09
CA GLN A 304 -13.06 -0.16 -11.43
C GLN A 304 -13.30 0.87 -10.32
N LEU A 305 -13.30 0.45 -9.06
CA LEU A 305 -13.37 1.33 -7.90
C LEU A 305 -12.23 2.33 -7.92
N CYS A 306 -10.98 1.88 -8.03
CA CYS A 306 -9.82 2.77 -8.01
C CYS A 306 -9.88 3.84 -9.11
N LYS A 307 -10.34 3.48 -10.31
CA LYS A 307 -10.52 4.44 -11.43
C LYS A 307 -11.47 5.59 -11.08
N GLN A 308 -12.53 5.31 -10.32
CA GLN A 308 -13.46 6.33 -9.83
C GLN A 308 -12.81 7.21 -8.74
N LEU A 309 -11.97 6.63 -7.91
CA LEU A 309 -11.31 7.33 -6.80
C LEU A 309 -10.15 8.25 -7.22
N PHE A 310 -9.70 8.24 -8.49
CA PHE A 310 -8.59 9.10 -8.93
C PHE A 310 -8.87 10.60 -8.77
N GLU A 311 -10.15 11.00 -8.82
CA GLU A 311 -10.60 12.39 -8.66
C GLU A 311 -10.69 12.81 -7.18
N LEU A 312 -10.83 11.84 -6.27
CA LEU A 312 -11.12 12.09 -4.85
C LEU A 312 -10.09 12.99 -4.15
N PRO A 313 -8.76 12.84 -4.37
CA PRO A 313 -7.79 13.75 -3.76
C PRO A 313 -7.99 15.22 -4.17
N SER A 314 -8.31 15.51 -5.45
CA SER A 314 -8.58 16.87 -5.93
C SER A 314 -9.79 17.48 -5.21
N ILE A 315 -10.86 16.70 -5.12
CA ILE A 315 -12.12 17.08 -4.45
C ILE A 315 -11.87 17.41 -2.98
N LEU A 316 -11.17 16.55 -2.26
CA LEU A 316 -10.87 16.75 -0.84
C LEU A 316 -10.01 18.00 -0.62
N MET A 317 -9.05 18.27 -1.52
CA MET A 317 -8.24 19.48 -1.47
C MET A 317 -9.08 20.74 -1.71
N GLU A 318 -9.88 20.76 -2.78
CA GLU A 318 -10.77 21.87 -3.13
C GLU A 318 -11.75 22.18 -1.99
N ALA A 319 -12.44 21.16 -1.47
CA ALA A 319 -13.36 21.30 -0.34
C ALA A 319 -12.66 21.85 0.90
N SER A 320 -11.46 21.35 1.23
CA SER A 320 -10.69 21.85 2.39
C SER A 320 -10.25 23.30 2.22
N SER A 321 -9.90 23.72 1.00
CA SER A 321 -9.52 25.11 0.70
C SER A 321 -10.72 26.05 0.79
N PHE A 322 -11.89 25.60 0.32
CA PHE A 322 -13.13 26.36 0.40
C PHE A 322 -13.55 26.59 1.85
N LEU A 323 -13.56 25.54 2.67
CA LEU A 323 -13.90 25.61 4.10
C LEU A 323 -12.94 26.50 4.91
N GLN A 324 -11.67 26.60 4.49
CA GLN A 324 -10.70 27.50 5.11
C GLN A 324 -10.91 28.97 4.69
N ASN A 325 -11.40 29.21 3.48
CA ASN A 325 -11.60 30.55 2.92
C ASN A 325 -13.03 31.10 3.16
N SER A 326 -13.99 30.25 3.50
CA SER A 326 -15.40 30.60 3.73
C SER A 326 -15.66 31.39 5.03
N GLY A 327 -14.60 31.76 5.77
CA GLY A 327 -14.68 32.77 6.84
C GLY A 327 -15.03 34.19 6.35
N GLY A 328 -15.36 34.39 5.07
CA GLY A 328 -15.71 35.72 4.54
C GLY A 328 -16.34 35.81 3.14
N LEU A 329 -16.91 34.74 2.57
CA LEU A 329 -17.55 34.80 1.24
C LEU A 329 -19.07 34.79 1.33
N LEU A 330 -19.69 35.78 0.68
CA LEU A 330 -21.14 35.96 0.54
C LEU A 330 -21.78 34.76 -0.17
N ALA A 331 -22.92 34.32 0.37
CA ALA A 331 -23.76 33.27 -0.18
C ALA A 331 -24.12 33.55 -1.65
N GLY A 332 -23.78 32.63 -2.57
CA GLY A 332 -24.26 32.70 -3.96
C GLY A 332 -23.33 32.15 -5.04
N SER A 333 -22.03 31.94 -4.79
CA SER A 333 -21.14 31.28 -5.75
C SER A 333 -20.89 29.84 -5.31
N TYR A 334 -21.81 28.93 -5.67
CA TYR A 334 -21.55 27.50 -5.54
C TYR A 334 -20.39 27.14 -6.47
N PRO A 335 -19.28 26.57 -5.95
CA PRO A 335 -18.15 26.27 -6.81
C PRO A 335 -18.55 25.21 -7.85
N VAL A 336 -17.99 25.32 -9.06
CA VAL A 336 -18.00 24.31 -10.14
C VAL A 336 -17.66 22.89 -9.62
N SER A 337 -17.01 22.80 -8.45
CA SER A 337 -16.69 21.58 -7.71
C SER A 337 -17.92 20.76 -7.25
N LEU A 338 -19.03 21.39 -6.83
CA LEU A 338 -20.16 20.66 -6.22
C LEU A 338 -20.89 19.72 -7.19
N ASN A 339 -21.19 20.20 -8.41
CA ASN A 339 -21.81 19.37 -9.45
C ASN A 339 -20.95 18.15 -9.80
N ASN A 340 -19.63 18.32 -9.80
CA ASN A 340 -18.68 17.25 -10.08
C ASN A 340 -18.66 16.20 -8.95
N ILE A 341 -18.76 16.64 -7.70
CA ILE A 341 -18.86 15.76 -6.52
C ILE A 341 -20.18 14.96 -6.54
N LEU A 342 -21.30 15.62 -6.85
CA LEU A 342 -22.60 14.97 -7.01
C LEU A 342 -22.59 13.94 -8.14
N GLU A 343 -21.95 14.26 -9.27
CA GLU A 343 -21.81 13.34 -10.40
C GLU A 343 -21.00 12.09 -10.02
N ILE A 344 -19.88 12.27 -9.30
CA ILE A 344 -19.07 11.14 -8.82
C ILE A 344 -19.85 10.30 -7.81
N CYS A 345 -20.55 10.93 -6.87
CA CYS A 345 -21.40 10.25 -5.90
C CYS A 345 -22.48 9.40 -6.61
N SER A 346 -23.17 9.99 -7.59
CA SER A 346 -24.17 9.30 -8.41
C SER A 346 -23.58 8.10 -9.18
N LYS A 347 -22.46 8.30 -9.89
CA LYS A 347 -21.76 7.22 -10.61
C LYS A 347 -21.36 6.08 -9.67
N MET A 348 -20.88 6.43 -8.48
CA MET A 348 -20.43 5.47 -7.49
C MET A 348 -21.59 4.66 -6.91
N LYS A 349 -22.75 5.27 -6.65
CA LYS A 349 -23.99 4.57 -6.26
C LYS A 349 -24.45 3.59 -7.33
N VAL A 350 -24.51 4.02 -8.59
CA VAL A 350 -24.89 3.17 -9.73
C VAL A 350 -23.91 2.01 -9.89
N TRP A 351 -22.62 2.28 -9.77
CA TRP A 351 -21.60 1.23 -9.84
C TRP A 351 -21.70 0.23 -8.68
N LEU A 352 -21.98 0.72 -7.46
CA LEU A 352 -22.18 -0.14 -6.29
C LEU A 352 -23.36 -1.09 -6.52
N SER A 353 -24.51 -0.58 -6.97
CA SER A 353 -25.72 -1.37 -7.18
C SER A 353 -25.65 -2.30 -8.39
N CYS A 354 -25.08 -1.87 -9.51
CA CYS A 354 -25.00 -2.70 -10.71
C CYS A 354 -23.80 -3.67 -10.71
N GLY A 355 -22.70 -3.30 -10.05
CA GLY A 355 -21.45 -4.05 -10.11
C GLY A 355 -21.17 -4.89 -8.87
N VAL A 356 -21.27 -4.29 -7.69
CA VAL A 356 -20.83 -4.91 -6.41
C VAL A 356 -21.94 -5.73 -5.78
N GLU A 357 -23.17 -5.20 -5.71
CA GLU A 357 -24.30 -5.88 -5.07
C GLU A 357 -24.59 -7.28 -5.65
N PRO A 358 -24.63 -7.48 -6.98
CA PRO A 358 -24.85 -8.81 -7.56
C PRO A 358 -23.74 -9.82 -7.22
N HIS A 359 -22.56 -9.32 -6.83
CA HIS A 359 -21.41 -10.15 -6.49
C HIS A 359 -21.38 -10.56 -5.01
N ILE A 360 -22.00 -9.78 -4.12
CA ILE A 360 -21.99 -10.01 -2.66
C ILE A 360 -23.34 -10.46 -2.09
N PHE A 361 -24.42 -10.38 -2.88
CA PHE A 361 -25.74 -10.86 -2.51
C PHE A 361 -26.11 -12.13 -3.30
N PRO A 362 -26.28 -13.29 -2.64
CA PRO A 362 -26.57 -14.54 -3.33
C PRO A 362 -27.99 -14.61 -3.93
N ASN A 363 -28.95 -13.79 -3.46
CA ASN A 363 -30.33 -13.73 -3.99
C ASN A 363 -30.80 -12.29 -4.21
N PRO A 364 -31.00 -11.82 -5.46
CA PRO A 364 -31.44 -10.45 -5.76
C PRO A 364 -32.91 -10.16 -5.42
N ARG A 365 -33.71 -11.19 -5.06
CA ARG A 365 -35.18 -11.09 -4.91
C ARG A 365 -35.66 -10.91 -3.46
N ASP A 366 -34.79 -11.04 -2.46
CA ASP A 366 -35.10 -10.82 -1.05
C ASP A 366 -34.29 -9.63 -0.51
N THR A 367 -34.66 -8.41 -0.93
CA THR A 367 -34.02 -7.18 -0.43
C THR A 367 -34.35 -6.89 1.03
N THR A 368 -35.37 -7.52 1.60
CA THR A 368 -35.74 -7.43 3.02
C THR A 368 -35.16 -8.62 3.80
N GLY A 369 -33.87 -8.56 4.12
CA GLY A 369 -33.20 -9.53 4.99
C GLY A 369 -32.01 -10.29 4.41
N ALA A 370 -31.64 -10.07 3.14
CA ALA A 370 -30.47 -10.72 2.54
C ALA A 370 -29.17 -10.39 3.29
N THR A 371 -28.54 -11.43 3.85
CA THR A 371 -27.27 -11.30 4.55
C THR A 371 -26.15 -11.21 3.52
N VAL A 372 -25.44 -10.07 3.48
CA VAL A 372 -24.21 -9.90 2.65
C VAL A 372 -23.26 -11.09 2.86
N GLN A 373 -22.78 -11.68 1.78
CA GLN A 373 -21.83 -12.78 1.77
C GLN A 373 -20.66 -12.48 0.82
N TYR A 374 -19.49 -12.22 1.41
CA TYR A 374 -18.28 -11.99 0.64
C TYR A 374 -17.64 -13.32 0.23
N SER A 375 -17.26 -13.42 -1.04
CA SER A 375 -16.63 -14.61 -1.61
C SER A 375 -15.14 -14.69 -1.30
N ASP A 376 -14.49 -13.55 -1.12
CA ASP A 376 -13.07 -13.40 -0.84
C ASP A 376 -12.79 -12.05 -0.13
N PRO A 377 -11.59 -11.86 0.46
CA PRO A 377 -11.24 -10.62 1.15
C PRO A 377 -11.24 -9.37 0.26
N ILE A 378 -10.97 -9.50 -1.04
CA ILE A 378 -10.97 -8.37 -1.98
C ILE A 378 -12.40 -7.86 -2.17
N ALA A 379 -13.40 -8.73 -2.24
CA ALA A 379 -14.81 -8.32 -2.27
C ALA A 379 -15.18 -7.46 -1.05
N GLY A 380 -14.74 -7.89 0.14
CA GLY A 380 -14.94 -7.13 1.39
C GLY A 380 -14.20 -5.78 1.36
N VAL A 381 -12.95 -5.74 0.90
CA VAL A 381 -12.18 -4.50 0.73
C VAL A 381 -12.91 -3.53 -0.20
N VAL A 382 -13.38 -4.01 -1.34
CA VAL A 382 -14.09 -3.21 -2.35
C VAL A 382 -15.36 -2.60 -1.75
N ASP A 383 -16.19 -3.41 -1.10
CA ASP A 383 -17.44 -2.93 -0.48
C ASP A 383 -17.16 -1.93 0.65
N CYS A 384 -16.17 -2.22 1.50
CA CYS A 384 -15.76 -1.32 2.59
C CYS A 384 -15.28 0.04 2.06
N VAL A 385 -14.38 0.05 1.08
CA VAL A 385 -13.82 1.29 0.51
C VAL A 385 -14.91 2.06 -0.24
N ALA A 386 -15.82 1.36 -0.93
CA ALA A 386 -16.89 2.01 -1.66
C ALA A 386 -17.84 2.77 -0.72
N ASN A 387 -18.34 2.10 0.32
CA ASN A 387 -19.25 2.72 1.28
C ASN A 387 -18.57 3.83 2.09
N THR A 388 -17.32 3.64 2.52
CA THR A 388 -16.57 4.71 3.21
C THR A 388 -16.28 5.92 2.33
N THR A 389 -16.13 5.71 1.01
CA THR A 389 -16.02 6.84 0.06
C THR A 389 -17.34 7.58 -0.06
N LEU A 390 -18.48 6.89 -0.17
CA LEU A 390 -19.80 7.53 -0.21
C LEU A 390 -20.07 8.34 1.05
N LEU A 391 -19.76 7.80 2.24
CA LEU A 391 -19.82 8.54 3.51
C LEU A 391 -18.93 9.78 3.51
N THR A 392 -17.74 9.68 2.90
CA THR A 392 -16.81 10.82 2.79
C THR A 392 -17.37 11.90 1.86
N LEU A 393 -17.92 11.50 0.72
CA LEU A 393 -18.52 12.42 -0.25
C LEU A 393 -19.76 13.11 0.33
N ASP A 394 -20.65 12.37 1.00
CA ASP A 394 -21.83 12.91 1.69
C ASP A 394 -21.43 14.00 2.70
N LYS A 395 -20.46 13.69 3.58
CA LYS A 395 -19.93 14.65 4.55
C LYS A 395 -19.33 15.90 3.90
N VAL A 396 -18.62 15.73 2.77
CA VAL A 396 -18.06 16.86 2.01
C VAL A 396 -19.19 17.70 1.42
N ILE A 397 -20.21 17.08 0.84
CA ILE A 397 -21.37 17.77 0.28
C ILE A 397 -22.08 18.59 1.37
N CYS A 398 -22.41 17.99 2.52
CA CYS A 398 -23.03 18.70 3.65
C CYS A 398 -22.20 19.91 4.09
N SER A 399 -20.88 19.72 4.23
CA SER A 399 -19.98 20.80 4.64
C SER A 399 -19.99 21.97 3.65
N LEU A 400 -20.16 21.68 2.36
CA LEU A 400 -20.25 22.70 1.30
C LEU A 400 -21.61 23.39 1.26
N TYR A 401 -22.71 22.69 1.57
CA TYR A 401 -24.08 23.24 1.59
C TYR A 401 -24.35 24.12 2.82
N HIS A 402 -23.97 23.69 4.02
CA HIS A 402 -24.36 24.35 5.26
C HIS A 402 -23.40 25.46 5.73
N GLY A 403 -22.19 25.53 5.15
CA GLY A 403 -21.11 26.32 5.75
C GLY A 403 -20.78 25.83 7.17
N SER A 404 -19.81 26.44 7.84
CA SER A 404 -19.37 26.02 9.19
C SER A 404 -20.41 26.34 10.31
N MET A 405 -21.68 26.03 10.13
CA MET A 405 -22.74 26.21 11.13
C MET A 405 -23.31 24.84 11.52
N ALA A 406 -22.53 24.09 12.31
CA ALA A 406 -23.00 22.84 12.92
C ALA A 406 -23.94 23.16 14.08
N THR A 407 -25.25 23.10 13.83
CA THR A 407 -26.26 23.10 14.90
C THR A 407 -27.27 21.98 14.69
N HIS A 408 -27.09 20.92 15.48
CA HIS A 408 -27.94 19.74 15.72
C HIS A 408 -27.76 18.50 14.82
N ALA A 409 -28.11 17.37 15.42
CA ALA A 409 -27.62 16.04 15.11
C ALA A 409 -28.34 15.39 13.91
N VAL A 410 -27.53 14.76 13.05
CA VAL A 410 -27.83 14.13 11.74
C VAL A 410 -27.93 15.15 10.60
N ASP A 411 -26.76 15.47 10.05
CA ASP A 411 -26.51 16.46 9.00
C ASP A 411 -25.96 15.71 7.76
N THR A 412 -26.76 14.82 7.18
CA THR A 412 -26.45 14.04 5.96
C THR A 412 -27.14 14.63 4.74
N PHE A 413 -26.53 14.53 3.56
CA PHE A 413 -27.10 15.10 2.33
C PHE A 413 -28.06 14.11 1.68
N ASP A 414 -27.69 12.84 1.66
CA ASP A 414 -28.58 11.74 1.33
C ASP A 414 -29.52 11.39 2.48
N ASP A 415 -30.54 10.60 2.16
CA ASP A 415 -31.51 10.07 3.12
C ASP A 415 -30.77 9.39 4.29
N PRO A 416 -31.07 9.74 5.56
CA PRO A 416 -30.40 9.17 6.72
C PRO A 416 -30.40 7.65 6.76
N GLU A 417 -31.45 6.98 6.28
CA GLU A 417 -31.52 5.52 6.20
C GLU A 417 -30.51 4.95 5.19
N VAL A 418 -30.32 5.65 4.06
CA VAL A 418 -29.34 5.28 3.04
C VAL A 418 -27.91 5.41 3.58
N VAL A 419 -27.63 6.53 4.25
CA VAL A 419 -26.30 6.81 4.82
C VAL A 419 -25.98 5.82 5.95
N GLU A 420 -26.95 5.51 6.81
CA GLU A 420 -26.82 4.45 7.82
C GLU A 420 -26.59 3.08 7.17
N GLY A 421 -27.24 2.81 6.04
CA GLY A 421 -27.00 1.63 5.21
C GLY A 421 -25.54 1.50 4.76
N TRP A 422 -24.94 2.60 4.27
CA TRP A 422 -23.52 2.61 3.89
C TRP A 422 -22.61 2.37 5.08
N TYR A 423 -22.89 3.00 6.22
CA TYR A 423 -22.11 2.81 7.44
C TYR A 423 -22.15 1.35 7.92
N ARG A 424 -23.35 0.75 7.95
CA ARG A 424 -23.53 -0.67 8.31
C ARG A 424 -22.79 -1.61 7.36
N ARG A 425 -22.86 -1.37 6.05
CA ARG A 425 -22.12 -2.15 5.05
C ARG A 425 -20.62 -2.00 5.22
N ALA A 426 -20.12 -0.79 5.46
CA ALA A 426 -18.70 -0.53 5.69
C ALA A 426 -18.17 -1.30 6.91
N ILE A 427 -18.89 -1.30 8.04
CA ILE A 427 -18.51 -2.06 9.24
C ILE A 427 -18.52 -3.56 8.96
N LYS A 428 -19.62 -4.08 8.39
CA LYS A 428 -19.74 -5.51 8.10
C LYS A 428 -18.64 -6.01 7.15
N ALA A 429 -18.31 -5.22 6.14
CA ALA A 429 -17.21 -5.48 5.22
C ALA A 429 -15.86 -5.46 5.94
N TYR A 430 -15.62 -4.45 6.77
CA TYR A 430 -14.41 -4.34 7.58
C TYR A 430 -14.21 -5.54 8.51
N ASP A 431 -15.25 -5.94 9.26
CA ASP A 431 -15.21 -7.07 10.20
C ASP A 431 -14.92 -8.39 9.46
N PHE A 432 -15.51 -8.58 8.29
CA PHE A 432 -15.21 -9.72 7.44
C PHE A 432 -13.74 -9.73 7.01
N VAL A 433 -13.24 -8.61 6.46
CA VAL A 433 -11.84 -8.51 6.02
C VAL A 433 -10.89 -8.71 7.19
N GLN A 434 -11.20 -8.15 8.37
CA GLN A 434 -10.37 -8.29 9.56
C GLN A 434 -10.28 -9.74 10.04
N LYS A 435 -11.36 -10.51 9.89
CA LYS A 435 -11.37 -11.94 10.22
C LYS A 435 -10.53 -12.77 9.24
N GLU A 436 -10.53 -12.41 7.96
CA GLU A 436 -9.81 -13.14 6.91
C GLU A 436 -8.33 -12.75 6.81
N SER A 437 -8.01 -11.45 6.94
CA SER A 437 -6.65 -10.91 6.92
C SER A 437 -6.54 -9.60 7.72
N THR A 438 -5.81 -9.66 8.82
CA THR A 438 -5.48 -8.49 9.65
C THR A 438 -4.71 -7.42 8.85
N VAL A 439 -3.80 -7.85 7.97
CA VAL A 439 -3.01 -6.96 7.09
C VAL A 439 -3.88 -6.21 6.07
N ALA A 440 -4.89 -6.89 5.50
CA ALA A 440 -5.82 -6.26 4.57
C ALA A 440 -6.76 -5.25 5.24
N ALA A 441 -7.12 -5.50 6.51
CA ALA A 441 -8.01 -4.64 7.28
C ALA A 441 -7.32 -3.38 7.83
N GLU A 442 -6.01 -3.41 8.07
CA GLU A 442 -5.29 -2.29 8.71
C GLU A 442 -5.52 -0.94 8.02
N PRO A 443 -5.42 -0.81 6.66
CA PRO A 443 -5.70 0.44 5.98
C PRO A 443 -7.18 0.86 6.06
N LEU A 444 -8.10 -0.11 6.04
CA LEU A 444 -9.54 0.13 6.10
C LEU A 444 -9.96 0.73 7.45
N GLY A 445 -9.36 0.23 8.54
CA GLY A 445 -9.63 0.73 9.89
C GLY A 445 -9.31 2.21 10.06
N ILE A 446 -8.28 2.73 9.36
CA ILE A 446 -7.98 4.17 9.34
C ILE A 446 -9.15 4.96 8.74
N GLY A 447 -9.70 4.48 7.61
CA GLY A 447 -10.82 5.10 6.90
C GLY A 447 -12.13 5.03 7.67
N LEU A 448 -12.39 3.97 8.44
CA LEU A 448 -13.59 3.86 9.27
C LEU A 448 -13.54 4.74 10.53
N ARG A 449 -12.36 4.88 11.16
CA ARG A 449 -12.21 5.65 12.41
C ARG A 449 -12.72 7.08 12.34
N GLN A 450 -12.68 7.71 11.16
CA GLN A 450 -13.19 9.07 10.97
C GLN A 450 -14.72 9.21 11.11
N PHE A 451 -15.45 8.09 11.01
CA PHE A 451 -16.90 8.03 11.13
C PHE A 451 -17.36 7.46 12.48
N GLN A 452 -16.50 6.72 13.19
CA GLN A 452 -16.83 6.17 14.51
C GLN A 452 -17.12 7.22 15.59
N SER A 453 -16.67 8.47 15.39
CA SER A 453 -16.94 9.61 16.28
C SER A 453 -18.12 10.49 15.86
N SER A 454 -18.71 10.27 14.68
CA SER A 454 -19.81 11.06 14.12
C SER A 454 -21.01 10.14 13.85
N SER A 455 -22.00 10.21 14.75
CA SER A 455 -23.28 9.48 14.78
C SER A 455 -24.05 9.38 13.44
N PRO A 456 -24.99 8.41 13.31
CA PRO A 456 -25.62 7.61 14.37
C PRO A 456 -24.93 6.26 14.60
N LYS A 457 -24.88 5.85 15.88
CA LYS A 457 -24.79 4.43 16.20
C LYS A 457 -26.14 3.81 15.85
N PRO A 458 -26.19 2.56 15.37
CA PRO A 458 -27.45 1.87 15.12
C PRO A 458 -28.34 2.00 16.36
N LEU A 459 -29.59 2.40 16.16
CA LEU A 459 -30.62 2.30 17.19
C LEU A 459 -30.52 0.87 17.75
N ALA A 460 -30.16 0.77 19.04
CA ALA A 460 -30.15 -0.50 19.74
C ALA A 460 -31.50 -1.16 19.46
N GLU A 461 -31.47 -2.39 18.95
CA GLU A 461 -32.66 -3.22 18.83
C GLU A 461 -33.40 -3.14 20.17
N ILE A 462 -34.55 -2.47 20.15
CA ILE A 462 -35.46 -2.47 21.27
C ILE A 462 -35.92 -3.93 21.36
N LYS A 463 -35.35 -4.66 22.33
CA LYS A 463 -35.93 -5.91 22.78
C LYS A 463 -37.36 -5.61 23.21
N SER A 464 -38.33 -6.10 22.45
CA SER A 464 -39.69 -6.38 22.90
C SER A 464 -40.08 -7.76 22.41
#